data_AF-A0A6N7IMS2-F1
#
_entry.id   AF-A0A6N7IMS2-F1
#
_cell.length_a   1.000
_cell.length_b   1.000
_cell.length_c   1.000
_cell.angle_alpha   90.00
_cell.angle_beta   90.00
_cell.angle_gamma   90.00
#
_symmetry.space_group_name_H-M   'P 1'
#
loop_
_entity.id
_entity.type
_entity.pdbx_description
1 polymer ?
#
loop_
_entity_poly.entity_id
_entity_poly.type
_entity_poly.pdbx_seq_one_letter_code
_entity_poly.pdbx_strand_id
1 'polypeptide(L)' 'MDRAARARDELKWETARELGLDDDLSNPGDQLTVREAGKIGGNMVRKLVKAGEEALAEEGNLAAETKGPVQE' A
#
# COMPACT_ATOMS: atom_id res chain seq x y z
N MET A 1 -18.28 4.67 7.68
CA MET A 1 -17.04 4.65 6.89
C MET A 1 -16.44 3.26 6.98
N ASP A 2 -16.27 2.60 5.83
CA ASP A 2 -15.67 1.27 5.71
C ASP A 2 -14.19 1.28 6.20
N ARG A 3 -13.72 0.20 6.81
CA ARG A 3 -12.32 0.01 7.24
C ARG A 3 -11.38 0.10 6.03
N ALA A 4 -11.76 -0.50 4.91
CA ALA A 4 -10.98 -0.47 3.68
C ALA A 4 -10.84 0.97 3.15
N ALA A 5 -11.90 1.78 3.26
CA ALA A 5 -11.86 3.17 2.84
C ALA A 5 -10.88 4.01 3.69
N ARG A 6 -10.81 3.75 5.01
CA ARG A 6 -9.84 4.41 5.90
C ARG A 6 -8.40 4.00 5.59
N ALA A 7 -8.13 2.70 5.48
CA ALA A 7 -6.80 2.20 5.14
C ALA A 7 -6.30 2.74 3.79
N ARG A 8 -7.18 2.83 2.79
CA ARG A 8 -6.85 3.45 1.49
C ARG A 8 -6.51 4.93 1.63
N ASP A 9 -7.24 5.67 2.47
CA ASP A 9 -6.99 7.10 2.67
C ASP A 9 -5.66 7.33 3.39
N GLU A 10 -5.35 6.53 4.40
CA GLU A 10 -4.05 6.53 5.08
C GLU A 10 -2.90 6.27 4.10
N LEU A 11 -3.03 5.23 3.26
CA LEU A 11 -2.04 4.89 2.24
C LEU A 11 -1.83 6.03 1.22
N LYS A 12 -2.91 6.72 0.83
CA LYS A 12 -2.86 7.88 -0.06
C LYS A 12 -2.01 9.00 0.55
N TRP A 13 -2.28 9.35 1.81
CA TRP A 13 -1.56 10.41 2.51
C TRP A 13 -0.10 10.04 2.80
N GLU A 14 0.17 8.79 3.16
CA GLU A 14 1.54 8.29 3.32
C GLU A 14 2.31 8.40 2.01
N THR A 15 1.72 7.93 0.90
CA THR A 15 2.36 8.00 -0.42
C THR A 15 2.57 9.44 -0.87
N ALA A 16 1.64 10.35 -0.58
CA ALA A 16 1.80 11.77 -0.88
C ALA A 16 2.98 12.38 -0.13
N ARG A 17 3.11 12.10 1.18
CA ARG A 17 4.25 12.56 2.01
C ARG A 17 5.60 12.07 1.48
N GLU A 18 5.69 10.80 1.09
CA GLU A 18 6.92 10.24 0.51
C GLU A 18 7.32 10.90 -0.81
N LEU A 19 6.34 11.41 -1.57
CA LEU A 19 6.55 12.10 -2.82
C LEU A 19 6.73 13.61 -2.65
N GLY A 20 6.57 14.15 -1.43
CA GLY A 20 6.56 15.59 -1.15
C GLY A 20 5.38 16.32 -1.79
N LEU A 21 4.21 15.65 -1.89
CA LEU A 21 2.99 16.16 -2.52
C LEU A 21 1.83 16.29 -1.50
N ASP A 22 2.11 16.16 -0.21
CA ASP A 22 1.10 16.24 0.84
C ASP A 22 0.55 17.65 1.05
N ASP A 23 1.37 18.68 0.86
CA ASP A 23 0.93 20.08 0.90
C ASP A 23 -0.08 20.36 -0.24
N ASP A 24 0.27 20.01 -1.49
CA ASP A 24 -0.60 20.13 -2.66
C ASP A 24 -1.88 19.30 -2.50
N LEU A 25 -1.78 18.10 -1.92
CA LEU A 25 -2.95 17.27 -1.67
C LEU A 25 -3.86 17.82 -0.56
N SER A 26 -3.32 18.61 0.37
CA SER A 26 -4.05 19.19 1.50
C SER A 26 -4.76 20.50 1.17
N ASN A 27 -4.25 21.26 0.20
CA ASN A 27 -4.75 22.59 -0.10
C ASN A 27 -5.76 22.56 -1.28
N PRO A 28 -7.04 22.93 -1.07
CA PRO A 28 -8.03 22.94 -2.13
C PRO A 28 -7.71 23.90 -3.30
N GLY A 29 -6.79 24.86 -3.09
CA GLY A 29 -6.34 25.81 -4.11
C GLY A 29 -5.14 25.34 -4.95
N ASP A 30 -4.27 24.50 -4.39
CA ASP A 30 -3.11 23.94 -5.08
C ASP A 30 -3.49 22.57 -5.63
N GLN A 31 -4.18 22.60 -6.78
CA GLN A 31 -4.59 21.36 -7.42
C GLN A 31 -3.37 20.58 -7.88
N LEU A 32 -3.23 19.35 -7.39
CA LEU A 32 -2.32 18.36 -7.98
C LEU A 32 -2.49 18.35 -9.50
N THR A 33 -1.38 18.45 -10.22
CA THR A 33 -1.43 18.17 -11.66
C THR A 33 -1.86 16.73 -11.88
N VAL A 34 -2.47 16.43 -13.04
CA VAL A 34 -2.83 15.05 -13.43
C VAL A 34 -1.63 14.10 -13.31
N ARG A 35 -0.42 14.61 -13.58
CA ARG A 35 0.82 13.86 -13.43
C ARG A 35 1.12 13.51 -11.97
N GLU A 36 0.94 14.44 -11.04
CA GLU A 36 1.20 14.23 -9.61
C GLU A 36 0.16 13.32 -8.97
N ALA A 37 -1.12 13.53 -9.28
CA ALA A 37 -2.18 12.61 -8.89
C ALA A 37 -1.90 11.19 -9.41
N GLY A 38 -1.44 11.07 -10.67
CA GLY A 38 -1.01 9.81 -11.26
C GLY A 38 0.19 9.18 -10.56
N LYS A 39 1.19 9.98 -10.13
CA LYS A 39 2.34 9.48 -9.35
C LYS A 39 1.88 8.91 -8.00
N ILE A 40 0.98 9.59 -7.29
CA ILE A 40 0.45 9.10 -6.02
C ILE A 40 -0.27 7.77 -6.24
N GLY A 41 -1.26 7.72 -7.13
CA GLY A 41 -2.03 6.50 -7.39
C GLY A 41 -1.17 5.33 -7.88
N GLY A 42 -0.21 5.59 -8.77
CA GLY A 42 0.72 4.56 -9.26
C GLY A 42 1.61 3.98 -8.17
N ASN A 43 2.12 4.81 -7.25
CA ASN A 43 2.92 4.32 -6.13
C ASN A 43 2.08 3.57 -5.10
N MET A 44 0.83 3.99 -4.85
CA MET A 44 -0.09 3.22 -4.01
C MET A 44 -0.30 1.79 -4.56
N VAL A 45 -0.52 1.64 -5.86
CA VAL A 45 -0.68 0.31 -6.48
C VAL A 45 0.59 -0.53 -6.33
N ARG A 46 1.78 0.05 -6.55
CA ARG A 46 3.05 -0.67 -6.34
C ARG A 46 3.21 -1.17 -4.90
N LYS A 47 2.87 -0.34 -3.91
CA LYS A 47 2.89 -0.73 -2.49
C LYS A 47 1.92 -1.87 -2.19
N LEU A 48 0.70 -1.81 -2.72
CA LEU A 48 -0.30 -2.86 -2.55
C LEU A 48 0.14 -4.19 -3.17
N VAL A 49 0.73 -4.15 -4.38
CA VAL A 49 1.27 -5.35 -5.02
C VAL A 49 2.38 -5.95 -4.17
N LYS A 50 3.34 -5.13 -3.72
CA LYS A 50 4.44 -5.59 -2.86
C LYS A 50 3.91 -6.23 -1.56
N ALA A 51 2.96 -5.59 -0.88
CA ALA A 51 2.37 -6.14 0.33
C ALA A 51 1.61 -7.46 0.07
N GLY A 52 0.97 -7.59 -1.10
CA GLY A 52 0.34 -8.83 -1.54
C GLY A 52 1.36 -9.95 -1.80
N GLU A 53 2.47 -9.63 -2.46
CA GLU A 53 3.58 -10.57 -2.69
C GLU A 53 4.19 -11.05 -1.36
N GLU A 54 4.41 -10.14 -0.40
CA GLU A 54 4.92 -10.45 0.94
C GLU A 54 3.93 -11.33 1.72
N ALA A 55 2.63 -11.02 1.69
CA ALA A 55 1.60 -11.81 2.36
C ALA A 55 1.50 -13.24 1.81
N LEU A 56 1.58 -13.40 0.48
CA LEU A 56 1.58 -14.72 -0.16
C LEU A 56 2.85 -15.52 0.16
N ALA A 57 4.01 -14.85 0.24
CA ALA A 57 5.26 -15.49 0.64
C ALA A 57 5.21 -15.94 2.12
N GLU A 58 4.65 -15.12 3.00
CA GLU A 58 4.44 -15.46 4.42
C GLU A 58 3.48 -16.64 4.58
N GLU A 59 2.36 -16.66 3.85
CA GLU A 59 1.42 -17.79 3.85
C GLU A 59 2.10 -19.09 3.38
N GLY A 60 2.92 -19.02 2.33
CA GLY A 60 3.71 -20.14 1.84
C GLY A 60 4.69 -20.69 2.89
N ASN A 61 5.34 -19.80 3.65
CA ASN A 61 6.26 -20.17 4.73
C ASN A 61 5.52 -20.82 5.91
N LEU A 62 4.40 -20.25 6.34
CA LEU A 62 3.55 -20.81 7.40
C LEU A 62 3.03 -22.21 7.03
N ALA A 63 2.67 -22.42 5.77
CA ALA A 63 2.26 -23.73 5.25
C ALA A 63 3.40 -24.76 5.20
N ALA A 64 4.66 -24.31 5.12
CA ALA A 64 5.83 -25.19 5.18
C ALA A 64 6.22 -25.55 6.62
N GLU A 65 6.15 -24.59 7.56
CA GLU A 65 6.47 -24.79 8.97
C GLU A 65 5.48 -25.73 9.68
N THR A 66 4.20 -25.65 9.34
CA THR A 66 3.14 -26.53 9.88
C THR A 66 3.25 -27.99 9.41
N LYS A 67 4.07 -28.27 8.39
CA LYS A 67 4.32 -29.62 7.86
C LYS A 67 5.67 -30.20 8.31
N GLY A 68 6.18 -29.77 9.46
CA GLY A 68 7.39 -30.32 10.09
C GLY A 68 7.39 -31.86 10.14
N PRO A 69 8.58 -32.49 10.14
CA PRO A 69 8.75 -33.90 9.75
C PRO A 69 7.88 -34.80 10.63
N VAL A 70 7.08 -35.63 9.96
CA VAL A 70 6.44 -36.80 10.58
C VAL A 70 7.59 -37.65 11.11
N GLN A 71 7.75 -37.70 12.44
CA GLN A 71 8.70 -38.59 13.08
C GLN A 71 8.17 -40.02 12.87
N GLU A 72 8.96 -40.85 12.16
CA GLU A 72 8.71 -42.28 11.95
C GLU A 72 8.59 -43.06 13.27
#